data_AF-A0A270P924-F1
#
_entry.id   AF-A0A270P924-F1
#
_cell.length_a   1.000
_cell.length_b   1.000
_cell.length_c   1.000
_cell.angle_alpha   90.00
_cell.angle_beta   90.00
_cell.angle_gamma   90.00
#
_symmetry.space_group_name_H-M   'P 1'
#
loop_
_entity.id
_entity.type
_entity.pdbx_description
1 polymer ?
#
loop_
_entity_poly.entity_id
_entity_poly.type
_entity_poly.pdbx_seq_one_letter_code
_entity_poly.pdbx_strand_id
1 'polypeptide(L)'
;MGQAPWDLLLTVPENPSDAGFGLHSATDAAIGSGDLDSMTSHESARMKPVKRIALGLALTVASLCAHAYESDLHYGLTYWLATQAGYDALQSQEIARQNELTDTGMLDAKHAIIWDLCILQDVKASLQTRALHFRAKREPPANPAERPVNSTAAYAMGQSNSMIVEGHHEDPDLQSKFGQALHGWQDSFSHAGVSNTFFLCPDNWIWSHPVDKGSVFSHAADQTYMDVKKCTMAASSTYDLLLRFRAPMTLGTQPKDWNDLVAPVEAFCRASTKVQKADWFKAEHVPQAEAIAKNTSLDDGGHSFYKAPRIDLRRGVPSLNTVAANVPEYEQQEPGWLPAIEIDEKLKALMMNPQTRASPQAQAYARGFLKAWLTAPPDKLPEALAPFLGNRVLSQDDEFITRLRRLRLKDQGHPQAANFKSGRINPDDYVTLNGDNWTTGLIPVRGSKAQALVTDWGNEILVIAILRNAPNEVLMVVTTEDFEPKAISNLIFH
;
A
#
# COMPACT_ATOMS: atom_id res chain seq x y z
N MET A 1 -43.27 -11.54 -36.27
CA MET A 1 -42.61 -12.40 -37.28
C MET A 1 -41.12 -12.16 -37.18
N GLY A 2 -40.33 -13.22 -36.95
CA GLY A 2 -38.87 -13.16 -36.82
C GLY A 2 -38.34 -13.62 -35.46
N GLN A 3 -38.61 -14.88 -35.08
CA GLN A 3 -37.88 -15.62 -34.05
C GLN A 3 -36.82 -16.50 -34.72
N ALA A 4 -35.63 -16.61 -34.13
CA ALA A 4 -34.84 -17.85 -34.11
C ALA A 4 -33.86 -17.81 -32.91
N PRO A 5 -33.71 -18.92 -32.15
CA PRO A 5 -32.96 -18.99 -30.89
C PRO A 5 -31.57 -19.64 -31.07
N TRP A 6 -30.70 -19.46 -30.07
CA TRP A 6 -29.47 -20.25 -29.90
C TRP A 6 -29.55 -21.02 -28.58
N ASP A 7 -29.86 -22.31 -28.68
CA ASP A 7 -29.55 -23.32 -27.67
C ASP A 7 -28.19 -23.94 -28.03
N LEU A 8 -27.25 -24.00 -27.09
CA LEU A 8 -26.09 -24.88 -27.18
C LEU A 8 -25.98 -25.70 -25.89
N LEU A 9 -26.38 -26.96 -25.99
CA LEU A 9 -26.19 -28.01 -25.01
C LEU A 9 -24.69 -28.34 -24.86
N LEU A 10 -24.21 -28.37 -23.62
CA LEU A 10 -22.95 -29.02 -23.24
C LEU A 10 -23.26 -30.44 -22.78
N THR A 11 -22.74 -31.43 -23.51
CA THR A 11 -22.70 -32.84 -23.10
C THR A 11 -21.38 -33.14 -22.39
N VAL A 12 -21.49 -33.80 -21.24
CA VAL A 12 -20.38 -34.39 -20.47
C VAL A 12 -20.17 -35.83 -20.98
N PRO A 13 -18.93 -36.30 -21.19
CA PRO A 13 -18.67 -37.73 -21.26
C PRO A 13 -18.08 -38.25 -19.94
N GLU A 14 -18.70 -39.32 -19.45
CA GLU A 14 -18.23 -40.20 -18.38
C GLU A 14 -17.03 -41.05 -18.84
N ASN A 15 -16.17 -41.38 -17.87
CA ASN A 15 -15.08 -42.37 -17.95
C ASN A 15 -15.59 -43.78 -18.31
N PRO A 16 -14.74 -44.66 -18.89
CA PRO A 16 -14.09 -45.67 -18.05
C PRO A 16 -12.68 -46.15 -18.46
N SER A 17 -11.88 -46.44 -17.43
CA SER A 17 -10.89 -47.53 -17.19
C SER A 17 -9.91 -48.07 -18.28
N ASP A 18 -8.68 -48.30 -17.78
CA ASP A 18 -7.71 -49.37 -18.08
C ASP A 18 -6.83 -49.32 -19.35
N ALA A 19 -5.53 -49.08 -19.13
CA ALA A 19 -4.43 -49.87 -19.71
C ALA A 19 -3.12 -49.59 -18.95
N GLY A 20 -2.53 -50.64 -18.37
CA GLY A 20 -1.27 -50.57 -17.65
C GLY A 20 -0.03 -50.72 -18.53
N PHE A 21 1.12 -50.29 -18.01
CA PHE A 21 2.51 -50.62 -18.36
C PHE A 21 3.35 -50.01 -17.21
N GLY A 22 4.40 -50.57 -16.64
CA GLY A 22 5.23 -51.76 -16.86
C GLY A 22 6.50 -51.49 -16.05
N LEU A 23 6.83 -52.36 -15.08
CA LEU A 23 8.09 -52.31 -14.33
C LEU A 23 9.26 -52.69 -15.23
N HIS A 24 10.34 -51.91 -15.22
CA HIS A 24 11.68 -52.42 -15.51
C HIS A 24 12.71 -51.86 -14.53
N SER A 25 13.42 -52.79 -13.89
CA SER A 25 14.58 -52.55 -13.04
C SER A 25 15.89 -52.73 -13.82
N ALA A 26 16.90 -51.96 -13.38
CA ALA A 26 18.34 -52.27 -13.35
C ALA A 26 19.12 -52.42 -14.66
N THR A 27 20.23 -51.67 -14.79
CA THR A 27 21.60 -52.18 -14.57
C THR A 27 22.64 -51.04 -14.53
N ASP A 28 23.66 -51.27 -13.70
CA ASP A 28 24.90 -50.50 -13.51
C ASP A 28 25.77 -50.37 -14.77
N ALA A 29 26.59 -49.30 -14.84
CA ALA A 29 28.07 -49.42 -14.79
C ALA A 29 28.82 -48.11 -15.17
N ALA A 30 29.97 -47.94 -14.49
CA ALA A 30 31.23 -47.33 -14.92
C ALA A 30 31.48 -45.80 -14.80
N ILE A 31 32.03 -45.45 -13.64
CA ILE A 31 33.35 -44.79 -13.41
C ILE A 31 33.98 -44.06 -14.62
N GLY A 32 34.15 -42.74 -14.47
CA GLY A 32 35.04 -41.91 -15.28
C GLY A 32 35.46 -40.65 -14.51
N SER A 33 36.68 -40.64 -14.00
CA SER A 33 37.37 -39.52 -13.36
C SER A 33 37.77 -38.44 -14.38
N GLY A 34 37.48 -37.18 -14.09
CA GLY A 34 37.94 -36.03 -14.88
C GLY A 34 38.09 -34.78 -14.02
N ASP A 35 39.31 -34.27 -13.97
CA ASP A 35 39.78 -33.08 -13.25
C ASP A 35 39.00 -31.81 -13.59
N LEU A 36 38.76 -30.96 -12.58
CA LEU A 36 38.29 -29.58 -12.74
C LEU A 36 39.16 -28.63 -11.91
N ASP A 37 40.26 -28.19 -12.52
CA ASP A 37 40.95 -26.93 -12.22
C ASP A 37 40.31 -25.82 -13.06
N SER A 38 39.66 -24.83 -12.42
CA SER A 38 39.45 -23.50 -13.01
C SER A 38 38.85 -22.53 -11.97
N MET A 39 39.72 -21.85 -11.21
CA MET A 39 39.38 -20.62 -10.51
C MET A 39 39.17 -19.48 -11.52
N THR A 40 37.99 -18.87 -11.53
CA THR A 40 37.76 -17.55 -12.15
C THR A 40 37.41 -16.55 -11.04
N SER A 41 38.29 -15.58 -10.85
CA SER A 41 38.09 -14.43 -9.97
C SER A 41 37.28 -13.36 -10.70
N HIS A 42 36.05 -13.09 -10.24
CA HIS A 42 35.27 -11.93 -10.69
C HIS A 42 35.69 -10.68 -9.89
N GLU A 43 36.38 -9.74 -10.56
CA GLU A 43 36.56 -8.38 -10.06
C GLU A 43 35.23 -7.61 -10.09
N SER A 44 34.76 -7.19 -8.93
CA SER A 44 33.59 -6.32 -8.77
C SER A 44 33.96 -4.87 -9.10
N ALA A 45 33.41 -4.34 -10.20
CA ALA A 45 33.64 -2.97 -10.63
C ALA A 45 33.03 -1.95 -9.65
N ARG A 46 33.88 -1.33 -8.84
CA ARG A 46 33.55 -0.29 -7.85
C ARG A 46 33.04 0.98 -8.56
N MET A 47 31.75 1.27 -8.47
CA MET A 47 31.18 2.53 -9.00
C MET A 47 31.79 3.77 -8.32
N LYS A 48 32.20 4.76 -9.15
CA LYS A 48 32.85 6.01 -8.71
C LYS A 48 31.90 6.94 -7.93
N PRO A 49 32.40 7.69 -6.92
CA PRO A 49 31.60 8.44 -5.95
C PRO A 49 30.73 9.58 -6.54
N VAL A 50 31.12 10.13 -7.69
CA VAL A 50 30.36 11.23 -8.35
C VAL A 50 28.98 10.78 -8.84
N LYS A 51 28.82 9.51 -9.23
CA LYS A 51 27.51 8.95 -9.62
C LYS A 51 26.58 8.70 -8.43
N ARG A 52 27.12 8.57 -7.21
CA ARG A 52 26.33 8.34 -5.98
C ARG A 52 25.67 9.63 -5.47
N ILE A 53 26.36 10.76 -5.61
CA ILE A 53 25.85 12.08 -5.19
C ILE A 53 24.72 12.55 -6.12
N ALA A 54 24.85 12.34 -7.43
CA ALA A 54 23.78 12.65 -8.40
C ALA A 54 22.52 11.80 -8.20
N LEU A 55 22.68 10.52 -7.81
CA LEU A 55 21.58 9.62 -7.48
C LEU A 55 20.85 10.06 -6.19
N GLY A 56 21.60 10.45 -5.15
CA GLY A 56 21.03 10.98 -3.90
C GLY A 56 20.26 12.29 -4.08
N LEU A 57 20.75 13.20 -4.94
CA LEU A 57 20.06 14.47 -5.20
C LEU A 57 18.79 14.30 -6.04
N ALA A 58 18.80 13.40 -7.03
CA ALA A 58 17.62 13.09 -7.85
C ALA A 58 16.49 12.42 -7.04
N LEU A 59 16.82 11.60 -6.04
CA LEU A 59 15.87 10.98 -5.11
C LEU A 59 15.23 12.00 -4.14
N THR A 60 15.86 13.16 -3.91
CA THR A 60 15.37 14.15 -2.92
C THR A 60 14.28 15.07 -3.49
N VAL A 61 14.28 15.36 -4.80
CA VAL A 61 13.31 16.29 -5.43
C VAL A 61 11.98 15.59 -5.79
N ALA A 62 11.99 14.28 -6.01
CA ALA A 62 10.78 13.49 -6.28
C ALA A 62 9.93 13.22 -5.01
N SER A 63 10.35 13.72 -3.85
CA SER A 63 10.02 13.12 -2.54
C SER A 63 8.86 13.75 -1.75
N LEU A 64 7.98 14.50 -2.42
CA LEU A 64 7.06 15.45 -1.78
C LEU A 64 5.57 15.08 -1.74
N CYS A 65 5.10 14.02 -2.40
CA CYS A 65 3.65 13.87 -2.68
C CYS A 65 3.06 12.46 -2.43
N ALA A 66 3.37 11.80 -1.30
CA ALA A 66 3.08 10.38 -1.13
C ALA A 66 2.12 9.98 0.01
N HIS A 67 0.85 10.37 -0.15
CA HIS A 67 -0.27 9.80 0.61
C HIS A 67 -1.23 9.06 -0.34
N ALA A 68 -0.90 7.95 -1.01
CA ALA A 68 -1.94 7.24 -1.78
C ALA A 68 -2.92 6.53 -0.88
N TYR A 69 -3.89 7.32 -0.45
CA TYR A 69 -5.24 6.88 -0.29
C TYR A 69 -5.96 7.24 -1.59
N GLU A 70 -6.62 6.30 -2.24
CA GLU A 70 -7.48 6.58 -3.41
C GLU A 70 -8.93 6.75 -2.96
N SER A 71 -9.15 7.33 -1.77
CA SER A 71 -10.50 7.45 -1.22
C SER A 71 -11.42 8.30 -2.08
N ASP A 72 -10.87 9.18 -2.92
CA ASP A 72 -11.67 9.87 -3.91
C ASP A 72 -12.30 8.90 -4.91
N LEU A 73 -11.62 7.83 -5.29
CA LEU A 73 -12.10 6.78 -6.18
C LEU A 73 -12.86 5.67 -5.41
N HIS A 74 -12.20 4.99 -4.47
CA HIS A 74 -12.72 3.81 -3.78
C HIS A 74 -13.94 4.12 -2.92
N TYR A 75 -13.92 5.26 -2.22
CA TYR A 75 -15.08 5.71 -1.47
C TYR A 75 -15.93 6.69 -2.28
N GLY A 76 -15.39 7.86 -2.62
CA GLY A 76 -16.15 9.00 -3.14
C GLY A 76 -16.87 8.73 -4.46
N LEU A 77 -16.12 8.34 -5.50
CA LEU A 77 -16.68 8.04 -6.81
C LEU A 77 -17.55 6.79 -6.76
N THR A 78 -17.14 5.75 -6.04
CA THR A 78 -17.97 4.54 -5.88
C THR A 78 -19.31 4.84 -5.22
N TYR A 79 -19.35 5.64 -4.15
CA TYR A 79 -20.58 6.08 -3.50
C TYR A 79 -21.48 6.83 -4.49
N TRP A 80 -20.91 7.78 -5.23
CA TRP A 80 -21.64 8.56 -6.21
C TRP A 80 -22.21 7.67 -7.32
N LEU A 81 -21.40 6.79 -7.89
CA LEU A 81 -21.81 5.85 -8.94
C LEU A 81 -22.91 4.90 -8.46
N ALA A 82 -22.83 4.40 -7.23
CA ALA A 82 -23.89 3.59 -6.63
C ALA A 82 -25.19 4.40 -6.50
N THR A 83 -25.11 5.66 -6.06
CA THR A 83 -26.28 6.54 -6.01
C THR A 83 -26.88 6.76 -7.41
N GLN A 84 -26.05 6.98 -8.44
CA GLN A 84 -26.52 7.11 -9.83
C GLN A 84 -27.12 5.80 -10.36
N ALA A 85 -26.61 4.67 -9.88
CA ALA A 85 -27.14 3.35 -10.14
C ALA A 85 -28.37 3.06 -9.27
N GLY A 86 -28.98 4.05 -8.60
CA GLY A 86 -30.28 3.93 -7.93
C GLY A 86 -30.27 3.23 -6.57
N TYR A 87 -29.08 2.91 -6.02
CA TYR A 87 -28.95 2.47 -4.63
C TYR A 87 -29.32 3.62 -3.67
N ASP A 88 -29.89 3.28 -2.52
CA ASP A 88 -30.11 4.29 -1.48
C ASP A 88 -28.80 4.71 -0.78
N ALA A 89 -28.88 5.67 0.14
CA ALA A 89 -27.72 6.19 0.84
C ALA A 89 -27.02 5.13 1.73
N LEU A 90 -27.78 4.18 2.29
CA LEU A 90 -27.23 3.11 3.14
C LEU A 90 -26.50 2.06 2.31
N GLN A 91 -27.09 1.65 1.20
CA GLN A 91 -26.50 0.68 0.27
C GLN A 91 -25.26 1.26 -0.43
N SER A 92 -25.36 2.51 -0.91
CA SER A 92 -24.22 3.22 -1.51
C SER A 92 -23.06 3.37 -0.52
N GLN A 93 -23.39 3.68 0.74
CA GLN A 93 -22.40 3.68 1.81
C GLN A 93 -21.79 2.30 2.00
N GLU A 94 -22.57 1.24 2.14
CA GLU A 94 -22.02 -0.09 2.48
C GLU A 94 -21.05 -0.59 1.39
N ILE A 95 -21.40 -0.38 0.12
CA ILE A 95 -20.54 -0.74 -1.02
C ILE A 95 -19.26 0.12 -1.00
N ALA A 96 -19.38 1.45 -0.94
CA ALA A 96 -18.23 2.36 -0.99
C ALA A 96 -17.31 2.22 0.24
N ARG A 97 -17.89 2.04 1.42
CA ARG A 97 -17.19 1.80 2.68
C ARG A 97 -16.34 0.54 2.62
N GLN A 98 -16.86 -0.54 2.04
CA GLN A 98 -16.14 -1.81 1.97
C GLN A 98 -15.14 -1.86 0.82
N ASN A 99 -15.37 -1.06 -0.23
CA ASN A 99 -14.36 -0.76 -1.23
C ASN A 99 -13.15 -0.07 -0.55
N GLU A 100 -13.38 1.05 0.14
CA GLU A 100 -12.36 1.80 0.87
C GLU A 100 -11.68 1.00 2.00
N LEU A 101 -12.44 0.25 2.80
CA LEU A 101 -11.87 -0.50 3.92
C LEU A 101 -10.89 -1.58 3.48
N THR A 102 -10.92 -1.98 2.20
CA THR A 102 -9.96 -2.96 1.67
C THR A 102 -8.53 -2.42 1.67
N ASP A 103 -8.36 -1.09 1.52
CA ASP A 103 -7.06 -0.39 1.65
C ASP A 103 -6.69 -0.05 3.10
N THR A 104 -7.61 -0.23 4.04
CA THR A 104 -7.33 0.02 5.45
C THR A 104 -6.88 -1.28 6.10
N GLY A 105 -5.85 -1.24 6.95
CA GLY A 105 -5.44 -2.42 7.70
C GLY A 105 -3.98 -2.77 7.50
N MET A 106 -3.65 -4.03 7.80
CA MET A 106 -2.47 -4.69 7.24
C MET A 106 -2.60 -4.93 5.72
N LEU A 107 -3.77 -4.62 5.16
CA LEU A 107 -4.03 -4.62 3.72
C LEU A 107 -3.68 -3.29 3.07
N ASP A 108 -3.19 -2.30 3.83
CA ASP A 108 -2.42 -1.23 3.21
C ASP A 108 -1.29 -1.90 2.43
N ALA A 109 -1.47 -1.92 1.10
CA ALA A 109 -0.62 -2.65 0.18
C ALA A 109 0.85 -2.30 0.41
N LYS A 110 1.15 -1.08 0.85
CA LYS A 110 2.52 -0.64 1.15
C LYS A 110 3.15 -1.41 2.30
N HIS A 111 2.45 -1.50 3.42
CA HIS A 111 2.93 -2.23 4.59
C HIS A 111 3.12 -3.71 4.25
N ALA A 112 2.14 -4.32 3.59
CA ALA A 112 2.24 -5.71 3.14
C ALA A 112 3.40 -5.89 2.16
N ILE A 113 3.55 -5.04 1.14
CA ILE A 113 4.60 -5.15 0.12
C ILE A 113 6.00 -5.13 0.74
N ILE A 114 6.26 -4.23 1.68
CA ILE A 114 7.59 -4.11 2.29
C ILE A 114 7.84 -5.25 3.25
N TRP A 115 6.92 -5.43 4.19
CA TRP A 115 7.12 -6.37 5.27
C TRP A 115 6.95 -7.77 4.78
N ASP A 116 5.75 -8.07 4.33
CA ASP A 116 5.36 -9.42 4.04
C ASP A 116 6.00 -9.90 2.74
N LEU A 117 6.13 -9.05 1.71
CA LEU A 117 6.61 -9.52 0.40
C LEU A 117 8.13 -9.33 0.23
N CYS A 118 8.69 -8.18 0.56
CA CYS A 118 10.12 -7.93 0.36
C CYS A 118 10.99 -8.60 1.43
N ILE A 119 10.65 -8.45 2.70
CA ILE A 119 11.50 -8.92 3.80
C ILE A 119 11.16 -10.36 4.16
N LEU A 120 9.88 -10.67 4.36
CA LEU A 120 9.43 -11.96 4.88
C LEU A 120 9.13 -13.00 3.80
N GLN A 121 8.88 -12.55 2.57
CA GLN A 121 8.50 -13.39 1.44
C GLN A 121 7.29 -14.30 1.75
N ASP A 122 6.32 -13.76 2.49
CA ASP A 122 5.09 -14.45 2.87
C ASP A 122 4.20 -14.66 1.64
N VAL A 123 4.05 -15.94 1.28
CA VAL A 123 3.23 -16.38 0.16
C VAL A 123 1.79 -15.93 0.31
N LYS A 124 1.21 -16.07 1.50
CA LYS A 124 -0.21 -15.74 1.74
C LYS A 124 -0.43 -14.24 1.60
N ALA A 125 0.47 -13.41 2.12
CA ALA A 125 0.38 -11.97 1.94
C ALA A 125 0.56 -11.56 0.48
N SER A 126 1.46 -12.19 -0.27
CA SER A 126 1.63 -11.92 -1.70
C SER A 126 0.41 -12.36 -2.53
N LEU A 127 -0.18 -13.52 -2.19
CA LEU A 127 -1.45 -13.98 -2.76
C LEU A 127 -2.59 -13.01 -2.46
N GLN A 128 -2.66 -12.50 -1.23
CA GLN A 128 -3.68 -11.54 -0.81
C GLN A 128 -3.50 -10.18 -1.49
N THR A 129 -2.27 -9.65 -1.54
CA THR A 129 -1.93 -8.41 -2.25
C THR A 129 -2.28 -8.50 -3.74
N ARG A 130 -1.97 -9.64 -4.38
CA ARG A 130 -2.40 -9.94 -5.75
C ARG A 130 -3.92 -9.95 -5.88
N ALA A 131 -4.59 -10.63 -4.96
CA ALA A 131 -6.03 -10.76 -4.99
C ALA A 131 -6.73 -9.42 -4.74
N LEU A 132 -6.17 -8.53 -3.93
CA LEU A 132 -6.85 -7.28 -3.55
C LEU A 132 -6.47 -6.08 -4.41
N HIS A 133 -5.27 -6.02 -4.99
CA HIS A 133 -4.81 -4.84 -5.72
C HIS A 133 -4.29 -5.21 -7.12
N PHE A 134 -3.39 -6.19 -7.21
CA PHE A 134 -2.69 -6.53 -8.45
C PHE A 134 -3.27 -7.76 -9.12
N ARG A 135 -4.50 -7.68 -9.65
CA ARG A 135 -5.28 -8.79 -10.25
C ARG A 135 -4.61 -9.48 -11.45
N ALA A 136 -3.48 -10.12 -11.21
CA ALA A 136 -2.70 -10.90 -12.15
C ALA A 136 -3.12 -12.36 -12.05
N LYS A 137 -3.20 -13.04 -13.21
CA LYS A 137 -3.62 -14.44 -13.28
C LYS A 137 -2.60 -15.40 -12.65
N ARG A 138 -1.30 -15.12 -12.82
CA ARG A 138 -0.24 -16.00 -12.34
C ARG A 138 0.10 -15.67 -10.89
N GLU A 139 0.24 -16.71 -10.09
CA GLU A 139 0.50 -16.61 -8.66
C GLU A 139 1.99 -16.38 -8.35
N PRO A 140 2.31 -15.67 -7.25
CA PRO A 140 3.66 -15.66 -6.68
C PRO A 140 3.97 -17.05 -6.07
N PRO A 141 5.24 -17.50 -6.07
CA PRO A 141 6.40 -16.81 -6.63
C PRO A 141 6.45 -16.90 -8.16
N ALA A 142 6.55 -15.76 -8.83
CA ALA A 142 6.76 -15.68 -10.28
C ALA A 142 7.39 -14.34 -10.63
N ASN A 143 8.21 -14.25 -11.68
CA ASN A 143 8.82 -12.98 -12.05
C ASN A 143 7.75 -11.99 -12.55
N PRO A 144 7.93 -10.67 -12.41
CA PRO A 144 6.91 -9.68 -12.78
C PRO A 144 6.41 -9.82 -14.23
N ALA A 145 7.32 -10.11 -15.16
CA ALA A 145 6.99 -10.31 -16.58
C ALA A 145 6.05 -11.51 -16.83
N GLU A 146 6.01 -12.47 -15.91
CA GLU A 146 5.17 -13.65 -15.99
C GLU A 146 3.79 -13.46 -15.34
N ARG A 147 3.61 -12.37 -14.58
CA ARG A 147 2.38 -12.03 -13.84
C ARG A 147 1.90 -10.61 -14.12
N PRO A 148 1.76 -10.19 -15.40
CA PRO A 148 1.26 -8.86 -15.70
C PRO A 148 -0.17 -8.70 -15.18
N VAL A 149 -0.47 -7.51 -14.66
CA VAL A 149 -1.84 -7.11 -14.33
C VAL A 149 -2.51 -6.66 -15.62
N ASN A 150 -3.71 -7.17 -15.88
CA ASN A 150 -4.50 -6.81 -17.06
C ASN A 150 -5.92 -6.47 -16.62
N SER A 151 -6.25 -5.18 -16.66
CA SER A 151 -7.56 -4.66 -16.27
C SER A 151 -8.70 -5.04 -17.22
N THR A 152 -8.44 -5.63 -18.38
CA THR A 152 -9.50 -6.13 -19.29
C THR A 152 -9.64 -7.65 -19.23
N ALA A 153 -8.81 -8.34 -18.44
CA ALA A 153 -8.88 -9.78 -18.35
C ALA A 153 -10.09 -10.23 -17.53
N ALA A 154 -10.75 -11.31 -17.96
CA ALA A 154 -11.88 -11.92 -17.22
C ALA A 154 -11.53 -12.23 -15.76
N TYR A 155 -10.26 -12.53 -15.47
CA TYR A 155 -9.78 -12.77 -14.11
C TYR A 155 -9.94 -11.56 -13.19
N ALA A 156 -9.65 -10.35 -13.67
CA ALA A 156 -9.74 -9.14 -12.85
C ALA A 156 -11.20 -8.83 -12.45
N MET A 157 -12.17 -9.17 -13.29
CA MET A 157 -13.61 -9.06 -12.97
C MET A 157 -14.16 -10.29 -12.21
N GLY A 158 -13.36 -11.36 -12.04
CA GLY A 158 -13.86 -12.66 -11.60
C GLY A 158 -14.56 -12.60 -10.24
N GLN A 159 -14.00 -11.85 -9.28
CA GLN A 159 -14.61 -11.72 -7.94
C GLN A 159 -15.91 -10.91 -7.99
N SER A 160 -15.95 -9.78 -8.70
CA SER A 160 -17.19 -9.00 -8.86
C SER A 160 -18.28 -9.81 -9.55
N ASN A 161 -17.92 -10.54 -10.62
CA ASN A 161 -18.84 -11.45 -11.31
C ASN A 161 -19.35 -12.57 -10.39
N SER A 162 -18.51 -13.10 -9.50
CA SER A 162 -18.96 -14.11 -8.54
C SER A 162 -20.00 -13.57 -7.56
N MET A 163 -19.90 -12.31 -7.14
CA MET A 163 -20.92 -11.67 -6.29
C MET A 163 -22.20 -11.34 -7.04
N ILE A 164 -22.11 -11.03 -8.35
CA ILE A 164 -23.27 -10.70 -9.21
C ILE A 164 -24.20 -11.89 -9.44
N VAL A 165 -23.70 -13.12 -9.36
CA VAL A 165 -24.50 -14.34 -9.59
C VAL A 165 -25.09 -14.93 -8.31
N GLU A 166 -24.79 -14.35 -7.15
CA GLU A 166 -25.36 -14.76 -5.88
C GLU A 166 -26.84 -14.37 -5.77
N GLY A 167 -27.55 -14.94 -4.80
CA GLY A 167 -28.88 -14.44 -4.41
C GLY A 167 -28.80 -13.32 -3.37
N HIS A 168 -29.93 -12.71 -3.03
CA HIS A 168 -30.07 -11.80 -1.88
C HIS A 168 -29.19 -10.55 -1.92
N HIS A 169 -29.16 -9.82 -3.04
CA HIS A 169 -28.35 -8.61 -3.18
C HIS A 169 -28.76 -7.46 -2.24
N GLU A 170 -29.93 -7.54 -1.61
CA GLU A 170 -30.36 -6.70 -0.50
C GLU A 170 -29.57 -6.91 0.81
N ASP A 171 -28.88 -8.04 0.97
CA ASP A 171 -28.08 -8.36 2.15
C ASP A 171 -26.85 -7.43 2.27
N PRO A 172 -26.71 -6.66 3.37
CA PRO A 172 -25.54 -5.82 3.62
C PRO A 172 -24.20 -6.56 3.60
N ASP A 173 -24.16 -7.84 3.98
CA ASP A 173 -22.93 -8.62 3.98
C ASP A 173 -22.51 -9.01 2.55
N LEU A 174 -23.48 -9.22 1.65
CA LEU A 174 -23.17 -9.44 0.24
C LEU A 174 -22.78 -8.12 -0.46
N GLN A 175 -23.45 -7.01 -0.15
CA GLN A 175 -23.03 -5.67 -0.59
C GLN A 175 -21.61 -5.34 -0.13
N SER A 176 -21.25 -5.75 1.10
CA SER A 176 -19.88 -5.60 1.61
C SER A 176 -18.85 -6.35 0.76
N LYS A 177 -19.11 -7.64 0.48
CA LYS A 177 -18.22 -8.46 -0.34
C LYS A 177 -18.12 -7.93 -1.76
N PHE A 178 -19.22 -7.40 -2.29
CA PHE A 178 -19.23 -6.74 -3.59
C PHE A 178 -18.37 -5.46 -3.59
N GLY A 179 -18.48 -4.60 -2.57
CA GLY A 179 -17.61 -3.45 -2.39
C GLY A 179 -16.12 -3.81 -2.36
N GLN A 180 -15.75 -4.82 -1.58
CA GLN A 180 -14.38 -5.35 -1.56
C GLN A 180 -13.94 -5.94 -2.92
N ALA A 181 -14.86 -6.57 -3.66
CA ALA A 181 -14.55 -7.09 -4.99
C ALA A 181 -14.29 -5.95 -6.00
N LEU A 182 -15.06 -4.85 -5.90
CA LEU A 182 -14.88 -3.66 -6.73
C LEU A 182 -13.51 -3.01 -6.51
N HIS A 183 -13.01 -2.99 -5.27
CA HIS A 183 -11.70 -2.41 -4.94
C HIS A 183 -10.60 -2.99 -5.83
N GLY A 184 -10.35 -4.31 -5.75
CA GLY A 184 -9.29 -4.89 -6.58
C GLY A 184 -9.55 -4.87 -8.07
N TRP A 185 -10.82 -4.73 -8.50
CA TRP A 185 -11.12 -4.46 -9.90
C TRP A 185 -10.66 -3.06 -10.31
N GLN A 186 -10.95 -2.03 -9.51
CA GLN A 186 -10.54 -0.65 -9.76
C GLN A 186 -9.01 -0.51 -9.77
N ASP A 187 -8.33 -1.09 -8.79
CA ASP A 187 -6.85 -1.09 -8.69
C ASP A 187 -6.17 -1.71 -9.90
N SER A 188 -6.83 -2.69 -10.54
CA SER A 188 -6.29 -3.32 -11.73
C SER A 188 -6.02 -2.32 -12.86
N PHE A 189 -6.75 -1.20 -12.91
CA PHE A 189 -6.50 -0.13 -13.89
C PHE A 189 -5.21 0.62 -13.59
N SER A 190 -5.00 1.05 -12.34
CA SER A 190 -3.79 1.74 -11.88
C SER A 190 -2.56 0.86 -12.04
N HIS A 191 -2.68 -0.42 -11.69
CA HIS A 191 -1.57 -1.37 -11.76
C HIS A 191 -1.42 -2.10 -13.10
N ALA A 192 -2.28 -1.89 -14.09
CA ALA A 192 -2.23 -2.60 -15.38
C ALA A 192 -0.85 -2.47 -16.05
N GLY A 193 -0.17 -3.59 -16.27
CA GLY A 193 1.20 -3.66 -16.79
C GLY A 193 2.06 -4.69 -16.05
N VAL A 194 3.38 -4.57 -16.18
CA VAL A 194 4.38 -5.41 -15.51
C VAL A 194 4.93 -4.64 -14.31
N SER A 195 4.80 -5.18 -13.10
CA SER A 195 5.34 -4.55 -11.89
C SER A 195 6.83 -4.25 -12.04
N ASN A 196 7.25 -3.07 -11.57
CA ASN A 196 8.67 -2.78 -11.41
C ASN A 196 9.26 -3.56 -10.23
N THR A 197 10.59 -3.73 -10.23
CA THR A 197 11.30 -4.39 -9.14
C THR A 197 12.14 -3.39 -8.36
N PHE A 198 12.44 -3.76 -7.11
CA PHE A 198 13.33 -3.00 -6.24
C PHE A 198 14.39 -3.94 -5.73
N PHE A 199 15.67 -3.56 -5.83
CA PHE A 199 16.80 -4.47 -5.61
C PHE A 199 16.88 -5.09 -4.19
N LEU A 200 16.16 -4.54 -3.21
CA LEU A 200 16.06 -5.10 -1.86
C LEU A 200 14.94 -6.13 -1.71
N CYS A 201 14.05 -6.24 -2.70
CA CYS A 201 12.91 -7.13 -2.72
C CYS A 201 13.16 -8.22 -3.75
N PRO A 202 12.95 -9.50 -3.45
CA PRO A 202 13.04 -10.53 -4.47
C PRO A 202 11.93 -10.34 -5.52
N ASP A 203 12.34 -10.30 -6.79
CA ASP A 203 11.47 -10.02 -7.94
C ASP A 203 10.26 -10.95 -8.03
N ASN A 204 10.37 -12.18 -7.52
CA ASN A 204 9.31 -13.17 -7.58
C ASN A 204 8.15 -12.92 -6.60
N TRP A 205 8.30 -12.00 -5.64
CA TRP A 205 7.30 -11.73 -4.60
C TRP A 205 6.68 -10.33 -4.66
N ILE A 206 7.43 -9.32 -5.12
CA ILE A 206 7.01 -7.91 -5.04
C ILE A 206 5.87 -7.56 -5.99
N TRP A 207 4.86 -6.85 -5.50
CA TRP A 207 3.90 -6.15 -6.35
C TRP A 207 4.17 -4.66 -6.31
N SER A 208 4.05 -4.00 -7.45
CA SER A 208 4.27 -2.57 -7.57
C SER A 208 3.69 -2.02 -8.85
N HIS A 209 3.64 -0.70 -8.95
CA HIS A 209 3.28 -0.01 -10.19
C HIS A 209 4.22 -0.36 -11.34
N PRO A 210 3.69 -0.42 -12.58
CA PRO A 210 4.50 -0.53 -13.77
C PRO A 210 5.50 0.63 -13.91
N VAL A 211 6.64 0.36 -14.56
CA VAL A 211 7.73 1.35 -14.76
C VAL A 211 7.23 2.61 -15.47
N ASP A 212 6.37 2.43 -16.48
CA ASP A 212 5.77 3.51 -17.27
C ASP A 212 4.68 4.31 -16.53
N LYS A 213 4.30 3.86 -15.33
CA LYS A 213 3.24 4.46 -14.50
C LYS A 213 3.72 4.92 -13.12
N GLY A 214 5.04 5.04 -12.94
CA GLY A 214 5.62 5.59 -11.71
C GLY A 214 6.51 4.62 -10.92
N SER A 215 6.46 3.32 -11.23
CA SER A 215 7.31 2.31 -10.60
C SER A 215 7.06 2.16 -9.08
N VAL A 216 7.89 1.38 -8.35
CA VAL A 216 7.80 1.10 -6.91
C VAL A 216 7.75 2.32 -5.96
N PHE A 217 7.94 3.53 -6.48
CA PHE A 217 8.10 4.78 -5.70
C PHE A 217 7.30 5.93 -6.29
N SER A 218 6.06 5.70 -6.73
CA SER A 218 5.22 6.79 -7.21
C SER A 218 3.77 6.41 -7.22
N HIS A 219 2.93 7.34 -6.77
CA HIS A 219 1.47 7.29 -6.90
C HIS A 219 0.91 7.90 -8.18
N ALA A 220 1.75 8.18 -9.19
CA ALA A 220 1.25 8.72 -10.44
C ALA A 220 0.20 7.81 -11.09
N ALA A 221 0.33 6.50 -10.93
CA ALA A 221 -0.66 5.52 -11.35
C ALA A 221 -1.99 5.68 -10.60
N ASP A 222 -1.95 6.01 -9.31
CA ASP A 222 -3.11 6.08 -8.40
C ASP A 222 -3.89 7.38 -8.59
N GLN A 223 -3.24 8.41 -9.12
CA GLN A 223 -3.82 9.72 -9.36
C GLN A 223 -4.74 9.72 -10.58
N THR A 224 -6.04 9.82 -10.33
CA THR A 224 -7.10 9.85 -11.36
C THR A 224 -6.87 10.86 -12.48
N TYR A 225 -6.24 12.01 -12.20
CA TYR A 225 -5.97 13.08 -13.18
C TYR A 225 -4.77 12.83 -14.10
N MET A 226 -3.89 11.89 -13.76
CA MET A 226 -2.73 11.56 -14.58
C MET A 226 -3.10 10.81 -15.85
N ASP A 227 -4.22 10.08 -15.83
CA ASP A 227 -4.82 9.45 -17.00
C ASP A 227 -6.36 9.50 -16.90
N VAL A 228 -6.93 10.62 -17.34
CA VAL A 228 -8.38 10.87 -17.33
C VAL A 228 -9.14 9.77 -18.08
N LYS A 229 -8.60 9.26 -19.19
CA LYS A 229 -9.26 8.22 -19.98
C LYS A 229 -9.34 6.91 -19.19
N LYS A 230 -8.24 6.52 -18.54
CA LYS A 230 -8.22 5.35 -17.63
C LYS A 230 -9.21 5.51 -16.48
N CYS A 231 -9.22 6.67 -15.83
CA CYS A 231 -10.18 6.97 -14.76
C CYS A 231 -11.63 6.84 -15.25
N THR A 232 -11.97 7.42 -16.41
CA THR A 232 -13.31 7.30 -17.00
C THR A 232 -13.68 5.85 -17.36
N MET A 233 -12.72 5.05 -17.85
CA MET A 233 -12.95 3.62 -18.11
C MET A 233 -13.17 2.80 -16.83
N ALA A 234 -12.42 3.09 -15.76
CA ALA A 234 -12.62 2.46 -14.46
C ALA A 234 -14.00 2.81 -13.89
N ALA A 235 -14.40 4.08 -13.99
CA ALA A 235 -15.71 4.57 -13.56
C ALA A 235 -16.86 3.92 -14.36
N SER A 236 -16.77 3.89 -15.70
CA SER A 236 -17.80 3.31 -16.56
C SER A 236 -17.99 1.82 -16.30
N SER A 237 -16.88 1.09 -16.14
CA SER A 237 -16.96 -0.33 -15.83
C SER A 237 -17.43 -0.61 -14.40
N THR A 238 -17.08 0.24 -13.43
CA THR A 238 -17.63 0.15 -12.07
C THR A 238 -19.15 0.35 -12.10
N TYR A 239 -19.63 1.33 -12.88
CA TYR A 239 -21.05 1.57 -13.08
C TYR A 239 -21.77 0.36 -13.69
N ASP A 240 -21.21 -0.26 -14.73
CA ASP A 240 -21.76 -1.49 -15.32
C ASP A 240 -21.87 -2.63 -14.29
N LEU A 241 -20.82 -2.85 -13.48
CA LEU A 241 -20.85 -3.86 -12.43
C LEU A 241 -21.93 -3.55 -11.37
N LEU A 242 -22.10 -2.29 -10.99
CA LEU A 242 -23.19 -1.85 -10.11
C LEU A 242 -24.55 -2.13 -10.73
N LEU A 243 -24.77 -1.81 -12.01
CA LEU A 243 -26.02 -2.10 -12.72
C LEU A 243 -26.34 -3.59 -12.76
N ARG A 244 -25.33 -4.43 -12.99
CA ARG A 244 -25.47 -5.88 -12.99
C ARG A 244 -25.75 -6.43 -11.60
N PHE A 245 -25.04 -5.94 -10.59
CA PHE A 245 -25.26 -6.34 -9.19
C PHE A 245 -26.65 -5.90 -8.71
N ARG A 246 -27.18 -4.73 -9.10
CA ARG A 246 -28.55 -4.36 -8.70
C ARG A 246 -29.68 -5.06 -9.45
N ALA A 247 -29.41 -5.75 -10.56
CA ALA A 247 -30.44 -6.23 -11.47
C ALA A 247 -31.58 -7.05 -10.81
N PRO A 248 -31.33 -7.93 -9.81
CA PRO A 248 -32.40 -8.65 -9.12
C PRO A 248 -33.02 -7.89 -7.95
N MET A 249 -32.53 -6.70 -7.61
CA MET A 249 -33.04 -5.89 -6.50
C MET A 249 -34.25 -5.05 -6.93
N THR A 250 -35.20 -4.86 -6.01
CA THR A 250 -36.28 -3.88 -6.19
C THR A 250 -35.90 -2.58 -5.51
N LEU A 251 -35.37 -1.62 -6.28
CA LEU A 251 -34.97 -0.30 -5.79
C LEU A 251 -35.98 0.77 -6.21
N GLY A 252 -36.19 1.78 -5.36
CA GLY A 252 -37.14 2.87 -5.61
C GLY A 252 -36.70 3.87 -6.69
N THR A 253 -35.42 3.83 -7.09
CA THR A 253 -34.83 4.77 -8.04
C THR A 253 -34.34 4.04 -9.29
N GLN A 254 -34.71 4.58 -10.46
CA GLN A 254 -34.20 4.08 -11.74
C GLN A 254 -32.75 4.53 -11.93
N PRO A 255 -31.88 3.66 -12.50
CA PRO A 255 -30.51 4.05 -12.77
C PRO A 255 -30.47 5.13 -13.86
N LYS A 256 -29.51 6.06 -13.76
CA LYS A 256 -29.28 7.06 -14.80
C LYS A 256 -28.63 6.43 -16.04
N ASP A 257 -28.84 7.03 -17.21
CA ASP A 257 -28.12 6.64 -18.41
C ASP A 257 -26.64 7.05 -18.28
N TRP A 258 -25.72 6.19 -18.74
CA TRP A 258 -24.29 6.48 -18.65
C TRP A 258 -23.91 7.79 -19.35
N ASN A 259 -24.57 8.15 -20.46
CA ASN A 259 -24.28 9.39 -21.19
C ASN A 259 -24.51 10.64 -20.32
N ASP A 260 -25.46 10.59 -19.38
CA ASP A 260 -25.71 11.68 -18.42
C ASP A 260 -24.61 11.78 -17.35
N LEU A 261 -23.85 10.71 -17.15
CA LEU A 261 -22.79 10.60 -16.14
C LEU A 261 -21.40 10.96 -16.69
N VAL A 262 -21.21 10.94 -18.01
CA VAL A 262 -19.89 11.16 -18.64
C VAL A 262 -19.29 12.50 -18.21
N ALA A 263 -20.04 13.60 -18.30
CA ALA A 263 -19.50 14.92 -17.98
C ALA A 263 -19.10 15.09 -16.50
N PRO A 264 -19.95 14.71 -15.52
CA PRO A 264 -19.53 14.69 -14.11
C PRO A 264 -18.31 13.79 -13.84
N VAL A 265 -18.26 12.60 -14.44
CA VAL A 265 -17.12 11.67 -14.28
C VAL A 265 -15.84 12.26 -14.86
N GLU A 266 -15.88 12.85 -16.04
CA GLU A 266 -14.71 13.51 -16.61
C GLU A 266 -14.25 14.70 -15.76
N ALA A 267 -15.18 15.46 -15.18
CA ALA A 267 -14.84 16.55 -14.26
C ALA A 267 -14.15 16.01 -13.00
N PHE A 268 -14.65 14.90 -12.42
CA PHE A 268 -13.99 14.21 -11.32
C PHE A 268 -12.59 13.76 -11.70
N CYS A 269 -12.44 13.08 -12.84
CA CYS A 269 -11.17 12.54 -13.28
C CYS A 269 -10.15 13.65 -13.59
N ARG A 270 -10.58 14.85 -14.00
CA ARG A 270 -9.68 15.99 -14.25
C ARG A 270 -9.28 16.77 -12.99
N ALA A 271 -10.00 16.61 -11.89
CA ALA A 271 -9.66 17.28 -10.63
C ALA A 271 -8.31 16.77 -10.11
N SER A 272 -7.35 17.68 -9.97
CA SER A 272 -5.94 17.37 -9.66
C SER A 272 -5.51 17.81 -8.27
N THR A 273 -6.42 18.41 -7.50
CA THR A 273 -6.17 18.89 -6.13
C THR A 273 -7.27 18.45 -5.19
N LYS A 274 -6.97 18.39 -3.89
CA LYS A 274 -7.97 18.09 -2.85
C LYS A 274 -9.12 19.09 -2.85
N VAL A 275 -8.84 20.39 -3.03
CA VAL A 275 -9.90 21.41 -3.19
C VAL A 275 -10.85 21.04 -4.32
N GLN A 276 -10.33 20.76 -5.53
CA GLN A 276 -11.17 20.44 -6.67
C GLN A 276 -12.00 19.16 -6.47
N LYS A 277 -11.43 18.14 -5.82
CA LYS A 277 -12.16 16.91 -5.46
C LYS A 277 -13.25 17.18 -4.44
N ALA A 278 -12.95 17.91 -3.37
CA ALA A 278 -13.92 18.29 -2.35
C ALA A 278 -15.07 19.11 -2.94
N ASP A 279 -14.78 20.04 -3.84
CA ASP A 279 -15.78 20.86 -4.52
C ASP A 279 -16.67 20.00 -5.43
N TRP A 280 -16.08 19.04 -6.16
CA TRP A 280 -16.82 18.07 -6.96
C TRP A 280 -17.76 17.23 -6.08
N PHE A 281 -17.26 16.67 -4.96
CA PHE A 281 -18.08 15.89 -4.02
C PHE A 281 -19.24 16.71 -3.44
N LYS A 282 -19.01 17.98 -3.08
CA LYS A 282 -20.07 18.88 -2.60
C LYS A 282 -21.13 19.15 -3.68
N ALA A 283 -20.69 19.42 -4.91
CA ALA A 283 -21.58 19.68 -6.04
C ALA A 283 -22.44 18.47 -6.40
N GLU A 284 -21.86 17.28 -6.31
CA GLU A 284 -22.51 15.99 -6.60
C GLU A 284 -23.18 15.34 -5.38
N HIS A 285 -23.26 16.08 -4.26
CA HIS A 285 -23.91 15.66 -3.02
C HIS A 285 -23.36 14.36 -2.40
N VAL A 286 -22.07 14.09 -2.60
CA VAL A 286 -21.34 13.02 -1.91
C VAL A 286 -21.06 13.46 -0.47
N PRO A 287 -21.43 12.68 0.55
CA PRO A 287 -21.19 13.03 1.93
C PRO A 287 -19.69 13.05 2.25
N GLN A 288 -19.30 13.75 3.32
CA GLN A 288 -17.91 13.74 3.81
C GLN A 288 -16.84 14.28 2.84
N ALA A 289 -17.22 15.13 1.90
CA ALA A 289 -16.35 15.66 0.83
C ALA A 289 -14.92 16.04 1.26
N GLU A 290 -14.77 16.78 2.36
CA GLU A 290 -13.44 17.22 2.83
C GLU A 290 -12.64 16.09 3.48
N ALA A 291 -13.30 15.15 4.16
CA ALA A 291 -12.63 13.98 4.70
C ALA A 291 -12.13 13.05 3.58
N ILE A 292 -12.97 12.85 2.56
CA ILE A 292 -12.61 12.07 1.37
C ILE A 292 -11.40 12.70 0.68
N ALA A 293 -11.47 14.00 0.37
CA ALA A 293 -10.38 14.69 -0.29
C ALA A 293 -9.10 14.73 0.54
N LYS A 294 -9.20 14.87 1.88
CA LYS A 294 -8.06 14.78 2.80
C LYS A 294 -7.33 13.45 2.64
N ASN A 295 -8.07 12.36 2.52
CA ASN A 295 -7.54 11.02 2.34
C ASN A 295 -7.18 10.76 0.87
N THR A 296 -6.36 11.63 0.29
CA THR A 296 -5.76 11.45 -1.04
C THR A 296 -4.31 11.91 -1.12
N SER A 297 -3.59 11.45 -2.16
CA SER A 297 -2.20 11.84 -2.44
C SER A 297 -2.10 13.18 -3.16
N LEU A 298 -3.23 13.79 -3.48
CA LEU A 298 -3.29 15.02 -4.26
C LEU A 298 -2.72 16.20 -3.48
N ASP A 299 -2.22 17.19 -4.21
CA ASP A 299 -1.87 18.47 -3.62
C ASP A 299 -3.12 19.13 -3.01
N ASP A 300 -2.94 19.78 -1.86
CA ASP A 300 -4.03 20.45 -1.14
C ASP A 300 -4.77 21.45 -2.06
N GLY A 301 -4.05 22.26 -2.83
CA GLY A 301 -4.61 23.27 -3.74
C GLY A 301 -4.77 24.63 -3.06
N GLY A 302 -5.95 25.24 -3.18
CA GLY A 302 -6.21 26.62 -2.71
C GLY A 302 -6.28 26.81 -1.19
N HIS A 303 -6.36 25.74 -0.40
CA HIS A 303 -6.31 25.78 1.07
C HIS A 303 -5.88 24.43 1.65
N SER A 304 -5.44 24.42 2.92
CA SER A 304 -4.92 23.19 3.55
C SER A 304 -6.01 22.28 4.13
N PHE A 305 -5.82 20.96 3.97
CA PHE A 305 -6.69 19.91 4.51
C PHE A 305 -6.22 19.33 5.85
N TYR A 306 -5.19 19.89 6.48
CA TYR A 306 -4.67 19.39 7.77
C TYR A 306 -5.76 19.25 8.85
N LYS A 307 -6.68 20.23 8.92
CA LYS A 307 -7.79 20.26 9.87
C LYS A 307 -9.06 19.56 9.39
N ALA A 308 -9.10 19.05 8.16
CA ALA A 308 -10.27 18.33 7.67
C ALA A 308 -10.51 17.06 8.53
N PRO A 309 -11.77 16.63 8.70
CA PRO A 309 -12.10 15.42 9.45
C PRO A 309 -11.52 14.16 8.78
N ARG A 310 -11.52 13.03 9.51
CA ARG A 310 -11.25 11.70 8.94
C ARG A 310 -12.53 11.14 8.30
N ILE A 311 -12.40 10.20 7.37
CA ILE A 311 -13.57 9.55 6.76
C ILE A 311 -14.24 8.66 7.80
N ASP A 312 -15.56 8.80 7.94
CA ASP A 312 -16.40 7.92 8.73
C ASP A 312 -16.76 6.66 7.93
N LEU A 313 -16.10 5.56 8.28
CA LEU A 313 -16.29 4.23 7.68
C LEU A 313 -17.13 3.29 8.56
N ARG A 314 -17.99 3.84 9.42
CA ARG A 314 -18.97 3.06 10.18
C ARG A 314 -20.15 2.65 9.28
N ARG A 315 -20.84 1.58 9.68
CA ARG A 315 -22.13 1.19 9.09
C ARG A 315 -23.18 2.26 9.41
N GLY A 316 -24.09 2.52 8.47
CA GLY A 316 -25.14 3.54 8.59
C GLY A 316 -24.90 4.77 7.72
N VAL A 317 -25.88 5.67 7.61
CA VAL A 317 -25.75 6.87 6.76
C VAL A 317 -24.71 7.81 7.38
N PRO A 318 -23.66 8.21 6.64
CA PRO A 318 -22.71 9.20 7.13
C PRO A 318 -23.41 10.49 7.52
N SER A 319 -23.09 11.05 8.69
CA SER A 319 -23.58 12.38 9.02
C SER A 319 -22.85 13.42 8.16
N LEU A 320 -23.59 14.39 7.60
CA LEU A 320 -22.99 15.47 6.82
C LEU A 320 -22.07 16.39 7.65
N ASN A 321 -22.20 16.39 8.99
CA ASN A 321 -21.67 17.46 9.85
C ASN A 321 -20.91 17.00 11.12
N THR A 322 -20.66 15.71 11.35
CA THR A 322 -20.10 15.25 12.63
C THR A 322 -19.22 14.02 12.50
N VAL A 323 -17.91 14.20 12.65
CA VAL A 323 -17.09 13.23 13.39
C VAL A 323 -17.25 13.62 14.86
N ALA A 324 -18.06 12.87 15.61
CA ALA A 324 -18.14 13.09 17.05
C ALA A 324 -16.77 12.80 17.67
N ALA A 325 -16.33 13.63 18.62
CA ALA A 325 -15.06 13.51 19.34
C ALA A 325 -14.90 12.20 20.16
N ASN A 326 -15.90 11.31 20.14
CA ASN A 326 -15.97 10.08 20.94
C ASN A 326 -15.91 8.78 20.11
N VAL A 327 -15.57 8.83 18.83
CA VAL A 327 -15.31 7.58 18.08
C VAL A 327 -14.00 6.99 18.61
N PRO A 328 -13.94 5.70 19.01
CA PRO A 328 -12.68 5.10 19.42
C PRO A 328 -11.63 5.18 18.31
N GLU A 329 -10.37 5.43 18.66
CA GLU A 329 -9.27 5.67 17.71
C GLU A 329 -9.14 4.58 16.63
N TYR A 330 -9.48 3.32 16.97
CA TYR A 330 -9.47 2.16 16.07
C TYR A 330 -10.62 2.12 15.03
N GLU A 331 -11.68 2.93 15.20
CA GLU A 331 -12.81 3.08 14.27
C GLU A 331 -12.66 4.34 13.39
N GLN A 332 -11.74 5.24 13.74
CA GLN A 332 -11.49 6.50 13.03
C GLN A 332 -10.36 6.38 12.00
N GLN A 333 -10.48 5.59 10.94
CA GLN A 333 -9.35 5.36 10.00
C GLN A 333 -7.99 5.26 10.74
N GLU A 334 -7.93 4.35 11.72
CA GLU A 334 -6.74 3.54 11.85
C GLU A 334 -7.01 2.25 11.05
N PRO A 335 -5.98 1.65 10.44
CA PRO A 335 -6.06 0.43 9.65
C PRO A 335 -7.10 -0.57 10.19
N GLY A 336 -8.20 -0.71 9.44
CA GLY A 336 -9.39 -1.45 9.81
C GLY A 336 -9.07 -2.87 10.28
N TRP A 337 -9.74 -3.24 11.37
CA TRP A 337 -9.85 -4.58 11.95
C TRP A 337 -8.58 -5.24 12.52
N LEU A 338 -8.75 -5.81 13.71
CA LEU A 338 -7.86 -6.84 14.24
C LEU A 338 -7.71 -7.93 13.18
N PRO A 339 -6.49 -8.44 12.94
CA PRO A 339 -6.32 -9.54 12.00
C PRO A 339 -7.24 -10.70 12.39
N ALA A 340 -7.66 -11.52 11.41
CA ALA A 340 -8.10 -12.87 11.75
C ALA A 340 -7.06 -13.46 12.72
N ILE A 341 -7.49 -14.06 13.83
CA ILE A 341 -6.60 -14.58 14.91
C ILE A 341 -5.36 -15.28 14.35
N GLU A 342 -5.52 -15.99 13.23
CA GLU A 342 -4.46 -16.62 12.45
C GLU A 342 -3.29 -15.71 12.00
N ILE A 343 -3.51 -14.44 11.67
CA ILE A 343 -2.43 -13.55 11.23
C ILE A 343 -1.73 -12.91 12.44
N ASP A 344 -2.45 -12.62 13.52
CA ASP A 344 -1.83 -12.19 14.79
C ASP A 344 -0.95 -13.31 15.38
N GLU A 345 -1.37 -14.57 15.22
CA GLU A 345 -0.56 -15.75 15.54
C GLU A 345 0.63 -15.93 14.59
N LYS A 346 0.49 -15.64 13.29
CA LYS A 346 1.60 -15.71 12.31
C LYS A 346 2.63 -14.61 12.52
N LEU A 347 2.20 -13.40 12.84
CA LEU A 347 3.08 -12.27 13.15
C LEU A 347 3.80 -12.52 14.49
N LYS A 348 3.11 -13.07 15.49
CA LYS A 348 3.77 -13.63 16.69
C LYS A 348 4.75 -14.76 16.34
N ALA A 349 4.38 -15.71 15.50
CA ALA A 349 5.26 -16.82 15.10
C ALA A 349 6.50 -16.34 14.33
N LEU A 350 6.36 -15.29 13.52
CA LEU A 350 7.42 -14.62 12.80
C LEU A 350 8.35 -13.85 13.73
N MET A 351 7.80 -13.08 14.66
CA MET A 351 8.55 -12.40 15.71
C MET A 351 9.26 -13.38 16.65
N MET A 352 8.72 -14.59 16.76
CA MET A 352 9.27 -15.68 17.54
C MET A 352 10.15 -16.62 16.69
N ASN A 353 10.28 -16.37 15.38
CA ASN A 353 11.12 -17.14 14.48
C ASN A 353 12.59 -17.00 14.92
N PRO A 354 13.29 -18.10 15.24
CA PRO A 354 14.68 -18.04 15.70
C PRO A 354 15.63 -17.35 14.71
N GLN A 355 15.32 -17.35 13.41
CA GLN A 355 16.14 -16.72 12.36
C GLN A 355 15.99 -15.20 12.26
N THR A 356 14.98 -14.60 12.92
CA THR A 356 14.75 -13.15 12.98
C THR A 356 15.04 -12.58 14.37
N ARG A 357 15.59 -13.39 15.29
CA ARG A 357 15.93 -12.91 16.63
C ARG A 357 17.14 -11.99 16.57
N ALA A 358 16.89 -10.69 16.53
CA ALA A 358 17.90 -9.70 16.86
C ALA A 358 18.59 -10.06 18.16
N SER A 359 19.92 -10.06 18.12
CA SER A 359 20.80 -10.16 19.26
C SER A 359 20.40 -9.12 20.32
N PRO A 360 20.65 -9.39 21.61
CA PRO A 360 20.43 -8.38 22.66
C PRO A 360 21.14 -7.06 22.37
N GLN A 361 22.30 -7.12 21.70
CA GLN A 361 23.05 -5.96 21.23
C GLN A 361 22.29 -5.16 20.17
N ALA A 362 21.76 -5.82 19.13
CA ALA A 362 20.95 -5.17 18.11
C ALA A 362 19.69 -4.52 18.70
N GLN A 363 19.00 -5.21 19.62
CA GLN A 363 17.82 -4.66 20.30
C GLN A 363 18.17 -3.43 21.16
N ALA A 364 19.28 -3.49 21.90
CA ALA A 364 19.76 -2.37 22.71
C ALA A 364 20.16 -1.17 21.84
N TYR A 365 20.86 -1.42 20.73
CA TYR A 365 21.21 -0.40 19.74
C TYR A 365 19.96 0.29 19.19
N ALA A 366 19.00 -0.48 18.66
CA ALA A 366 17.80 0.08 18.04
C ALA A 366 17.00 0.93 19.03
N ARG A 367 16.78 0.41 20.25
CA ARG A 367 16.06 1.14 21.31
C ARG A 367 16.78 2.43 21.71
N GLY A 368 18.10 2.36 21.86
CA GLY A 368 18.93 3.52 22.18
C GLY A 368 18.89 4.57 21.09
N PHE A 369 19.09 4.16 19.84
CA PHE A 369 19.06 5.02 18.66
C PHE A 369 17.71 5.73 18.52
N LEU A 370 16.60 4.98 18.53
CA LEU A 370 15.26 5.55 18.34
C LEU A 370 14.87 6.48 19.48
N LYS A 371 15.20 6.12 20.72
CA LYS A 371 15.00 7.00 21.88
C LYS A 371 15.81 8.29 21.72
N ALA A 372 17.09 8.20 21.39
CA ALA A 372 17.94 9.37 21.21
C ALA A 372 17.40 10.27 20.08
N TRP A 373 17.01 9.68 18.96
CA TRP A 373 16.47 10.42 17.82
C TRP A 373 15.16 11.17 18.13
N LEU A 374 14.22 10.50 18.80
CA LEU A 374 12.89 11.04 19.06
C LEU A 374 12.84 12.00 20.25
N THR A 375 13.79 11.89 21.19
CA THR A 375 13.80 12.68 22.43
C THR A 375 14.84 13.79 22.47
N ALA A 376 15.88 13.75 21.65
CA ALA A 376 16.88 14.81 21.63
C ALA A 376 16.27 16.10 21.06
N PRO A 377 16.56 17.27 21.64
CA PRO A 377 16.31 18.53 20.97
C PRO A 377 16.98 18.57 19.58
N PRO A 378 16.39 19.22 18.57
CA PRO A 378 16.92 19.22 17.20
C PRO A 378 18.35 19.73 17.09
N ASP A 379 18.69 20.74 17.90
CA ASP A 379 20.03 21.34 17.99
C ASP A 379 21.04 20.46 18.74
N LYS A 380 20.58 19.39 19.41
CA LYS A 380 21.39 18.38 20.12
C LYS A 380 21.38 17.00 19.45
N LEU A 381 20.72 16.88 18.31
CA LEU A 381 20.57 15.62 17.61
C LEU A 381 21.92 15.03 17.13
N PRO A 382 22.87 15.80 16.59
CA PRO A 382 24.21 15.32 16.26
C PRO A 382 24.90 14.63 17.44
N GLU A 383 24.94 15.30 18.60
CA GLU A 383 25.61 14.79 19.79
C GLU A 383 24.90 13.57 20.36
N ALA A 384 23.56 13.57 20.33
CA ALA A 384 22.75 12.46 20.82
C ALA A 384 22.89 11.19 19.95
N LEU A 385 23.10 11.34 18.64
CA LEU A 385 23.20 10.22 17.70
C LEU A 385 24.62 9.75 17.43
N ALA A 386 25.65 10.53 17.76
CA ALA A 386 27.04 10.15 17.55
C ALA A 386 27.39 8.74 18.09
N PRO A 387 26.95 8.31 19.30
CA PRO A 387 27.26 6.98 19.82
C PRO A 387 26.69 5.83 18.99
N PHE A 388 25.62 6.09 18.23
CA PHE A 388 24.95 5.11 17.39
C PHE A 388 25.42 5.16 15.93
N LEU A 389 26.34 6.07 15.61
CA LEU A 389 26.83 6.31 14.26
C LEU A 389 28.36 6.28 14.23
N GLY A 390 28.96 5.28 14.89
CA GLY A 390 30.41 5.06 14.93
C GLY A 390 31.20 6.08 15.76
N ASN A 391 30.56 6.79 16.70
CA ASN A 391 31.18 7.93 17.41
C ASN A 391 31.76 9.00 16.49
N ARG A 392 31.27 9.09 15.25
CA ARG A 392 31.74 10.09 14.30
C ARG A 392 31.35 11.50 14.76
N VAL A 393 32.19 12.48 14.44
CA VAL A 393 31.89 13.89 14.72
C VAL A 393 30.80 14.34 13.75
N LEU A 394 29.59 14.51 14.28
CA LEU A 394 28.41 14.93 13.54
C LEU A 394 28.22 16.45 13.67
N SER A 395 27.78 17.09 12.59
CA SER A 395 27.36 18.49 12.62
C SER A 395 25.86 18.62 12.33
N GLN A 396 25.32 19.80 12.57
CA GLN A 396 23.94 20.13 12.22
C GLN A 396 23.65 20.04 10.70
N ASP A 397 24.68 20.17 9.88
CA ASP A 397 24.60 20.08 8.42
C ASP A 397 24.94 18.68 7.88
N ASP A 398 25.22 17.70 8.75
CA ASP A 398 25.42 16.33 8.34
C ASP A 398 24.16 15.80 7.63
N GLU A 399 24.34 15.13 6.48
CA GLU A 399 23.23 14.69 5.64
C GLU A 399 22.29 13.74 6.40
N PHE A 400 22.84 12.88 7.26
CA PHE A 400 22.05 11.95 8.06
C PHE A 400 21.24 12.66 9.13
N ILE A 401 21.85 13.62 9.82
CA ILE A 401 21.13 14.46 10.80
C ILE A 401 20.02 15.24 10.12
N THR A 402 20.30 15.85 8.98
CA THR A 402 19.31 16.59 8.19
C THR A 402 18.13 15.69 7.78
N ARG A 403 18.41 14.46 7.34
CA ARG A 403 17.38 13.48 6.95
C ARG A 403 16.50 13.08 8.14
N LEU A 404 17.10 12.73 9.27
CA LEU A 404 16.38 12.33 10.49
C LEU A 404 15.54 13.49 11.07
N ARG A 405 16.03 14.73 10.96
CA ARG A 405 15.28 15.94 11.33
C ARG A 405 14.06 16.16 10.46
N ARG A 406 14.19 16.01 9.13
CA ARG A 406 13.08 16.14 8.19
C ARG A 406 12.00 15.10 8.44
N LEU A 407 12.41 13.85 8.62
CA LEU A 407 11.54 12.72 8.91
C LEU A 407 10.71 12.97 10.19
N ARG A 408 11.36 13.49 11.25
CA ARG A 408 10.68 13.87 12.51
C ARG A 408 9.71 15.04 12.36
N LEU A 409 9.99 16.04 11.51
CA LEU A 409 9.06 17.15 11.25
C LEU A 409 7.83 16.69 10.45
N LYS A 410 8.02 15.80 9.49
CA LYS A 410 6.91 15.24 8.70
C LYS A 410 5.93 14.47 9.59
N ASP A 411 6.46 13.67 10.52
CA ASP A 411 5.69 13.02 11.61
C ASP A 411 5.00 14.01 12.57
N GLN A 412 5.21 15.31 12.41
CA GLN A 412 4.55 16.33 13.23
C GLN A 412 3.54 17.15 12.44
N GLY A 413 3.17 16.65 11.25
CA GLY A 413 2.16 17.29 10.41
C GLY A 413 2.71 18.44 9.57
N HIS A 414 4.02 18.49 9.34
CA HIS A 414 4.67 19.46 8.45
C HIS A 414 5.12 18.80 7.14
N PRO A 415 4.20 18.42 6.22
CA PRO A 415 4.55 17.71 4.98
C PRO A 415 5.48 18.53 4.07
N GLN A 416 5.40 19.86 4.15
CA GLN A 416 6.26 20.81 3.45
C GLN A 416 7.73 20.76 3.91
N ALA A 417 8.04 20.04 4.99
CA ALA A 417 9.37 20.04 5.59
C ALA A 417 10.47 19.40 4.73
N ALA A 418 10.10 18.64 3.69
CA ALA A 418 11.04 18.09 2.72
C ALA A 418 11.80 19.18 1.91
N ASN A 419 11.27 20.41 1.85
CA ASN A 419 11.89 21.53 1.12
C ASN A 419 12.77 22.45 1.98
N PHE A 420 12.94 22.21 3.28
CA PHE A 420 13.78 23.08 4.11
C PHE A 420 15.28 22.87 3.80
N LYS A 421 15.96 23.95 3.42
CA LYS A 421 17.43 24.04 3.41
C LYS A 421 17.96 23.96 4.84
N SER A 422 19.12 23.35 5.05
CA SER A 422 19.74 23.27 6.38
C SER A 422 19.89 24.68 6.98
N GLY A 423 19.59 24.82 8.28
CA GLY A 423 19.73 26.09 9.02
C GLY A 423 18.50 27.00 9.15
N ARG A 424 17.30 26.63 8.65
CA ARG A 424 16.08 27.47 8.76
C ARG A 424 14.92 26.90 9.59
N ILE A 425 15.07 25.72 10.18
CA ILE A 425 13.98 25.09 10.93
C ILE A 425 13.97 25.66 12.35
N ASN A 426 12.82 26.21 12.77
CA ASN A 426 12.64 26.70 14.14
C ASN A 426 12.65 25.49 15.10
N PRO A 427 13.53 25.46 16.12
CA PRO A 427 13.53 24.40 17.13
C PRO A 427 12.16 24.20 17.81
N ASP A 428 11.34 25.26 17.90
CA ASP A 428 10.01 25.22 18.50
C ASP A 428 8.98 24.45 17.66
N ASP A 429 9.25 24.22 16.37
CA ASP A 429 8.38 23.43 15.48
C ASP A 429 8.47 21.93 15.80
N TYR A 430 9.43 21.51 16.64
CA TYR A 430 9.59 20.11 17.02
C TYR A 430 8.81 19.77 18.28
N VAL A 431 7.83 18.88 18.15
CA VAL A 431 7.36 18.12 19.30
C VAL A 431 8.50 17.21 19.75
N THR A 432 9.03 17.46 20.95
CA THR A 432 10.02 16.59 21.56
C THR A 432 9.31 15.61 22.46
N LEU A 433 9.36 14.34 22.09
CA LEU A 433 8.91 13.29 22.97
C LEU A 433 9.89 13.20 24.14
N ASN A 434 9.39 12.86 25.32
CA ASN A 434 10.23 12.70 26.49
C ASN A 434 10.65 11.23 26.66
N GLY A 435 11.51 10.98 27.65
CA GLY A 435 12.01 9.64 27.94
C GLY A 435 10.94 8.60 28.24
N ASP A 436 9.74 9.04 28.62
CA ASP A 436 8.63 8.20 29.08
C ASP A 436 7.60 7.93 27.98
N ASN A 437 7.52 8.80 26.94
CA ASN A 437 6.53 8.68 25.88
C ASN A 437 7.10 8.61 24.46
N TRP A 438 8.42 8.56 24.25
CA TRP A 438 9.00 8.45 22.91
C TRP A 438 8.46 7.29 22.07
N THR A 439 8.03 6.23 22.74
CA THR A 439 7.43 5.04 22.12
C THR A 439 6.08 5.33 21.50
N THR A 440 5.37 6.38 21.93
CA THR A 440 4.10 6.80 21.34
C THR A 440 4.28 7.52 20.01
N GLY A 441 5.50 7.96 19.67
CA GLY A 441 5.82 8.49 18.34
C GLY A 441 6.03 7.41 17.28
N LEU A 442 6.04 6.15 17.68
CA LEU A 442 6.24 5.01 16.80
C LEU A 442 4.95 4.22 16.66
N ILE A 443 4.74 3.65 15.48
CA ILE A 443 3.74 2.60 15.29
C ILE A 443 4.39 1.30 15.78
N PRO A 444 3.90 0.70 16.87
CA PRO A 444 4.36 -0.63 17.23
C PRO A 444 4.02 -1.57 16.08
N VAL A 445 4.96 -2.46 15.75
CA VAL A 445 4.69 -3.52 14.79
C VAL A 445 3.45 -4.28 15.29
N ARG A 446 2.41 -4.45 14.45
CA ARG A 446 1.16 -5.09 14.90
C ARG A 446 1.48 -6.48 15.49
N GLY A 447 0.79 -6.92 16.53
CA GLY A 447 1.13 -8.18 17.24
C GLY A 447 2.43 -8.15 18.07
N SER A 448 3.15 -7.02 18.07
CA SER A 448 4.39 -6.80 18.83
C SER A 448 4.23 -5.75 19.92
N LYS A 449 5.03 -5.88 21.00
CA LYS A 449 5.33 -4.75 21.89
C LYS A 449 6.54 -3.94 21.42
N ALA A 450 7.24 -4.38 20.37
CA ALA A 450 8.41 -3.73 19.83
C ALA A 450 8.02 -2.54 18.95
N GLN A 451 8.71 -1.42 19.16
CA GLN A 451 8.47 -0.15 18.47
C GLN A 451 9.23 -0.04 17.13
N ALA A 452 10.00 -1.07 16.79
CA ALA A 452 10.77 -1.20 15.57
C ALA A 452 11.09 -2.67 15.33
N LEU A 453 11.29 -3.04 14.08
CA LEU A 453 11.88 -4.33 13.72
C LEU A 453 13.39 -4.21 13.71
N VAL A 454 14.00 -5.21 14.29
CA VAL A 454 15.44 -5.29 14.44
C VAL A 454 15.82 -6.72 14.11
N THR A 455 16.82 -6.90 13.25
CA THR A 455 17.40 -8.21 12.96
C THR A 455 18.89 -8.06 12.74
N ASP A 456 19.65 -9.09 13.09
CA ASP A 456 21.00 -9.27 12.57
C ASP A 456 20.87 -9.77 11.11
N TRP A 457 21.62 -9.18 10.19
CA TRP A 457 21.68 -9.55 8.77
C TRP A 457 23.15 -9.76 8.38
N GLY A 458 23.64 -10.98 8.56
CA GLY A 458 25.08 -11.25 8.42
C GLY A 458 25.86 -10.55 9.54
N ASN A 459 26.76 -9.64 9.19
CA ASN A 459 27.54 -8.80 10.13
C ASN A 459 26.97 -7.38 10.27
N GLU A 460 25.69 -7.21 9.92
CA GLU A 460 24.97 -5.95 9.96
C GLU A 460 23.78 -6.05 10.91
N ILE A 461 23.38 -4.92 11.47
CA ILE A 461 22.13 -4.74 12.19
C ILE A 461 21.24 -3.89 11.29
N LEU A 462 20.06 -4.43 11.00
CA LEU A 462 19.00 -3.73 10.31
C LEU A 462 17.96 -3.28 11.34
N VAL A 463 17.81 -1.97 11.49
CA VAL A 463 16.73 -1.36 12.27
C VAL A 463 15.74 -0.76 11.30
N ILE A 464 14.47 -1.06 11.52
CA ILE A 464 13.39 -0.49 10.74
C ILE A 464 12.32 0.04 11.68
N ALA A 465 11.99 1.32 11.55
CA ALA A 465 11.03 1.99 12.40
C ALA A 465 10.00 2.76 11.57
N ILE A 466 8.76 2.76 12.04
CA ILE A 466 7.63 3.43 11.39
C ILE A 466 7.11 4.50 12.34
N LEU A 467 7.02 5.73 11.85
CA LEU A 467 6.55 6.87 12.63
C LEU A 467 5.01 6.93 12.65
N ARG A 468 4.42 7.33 13.79
CA ARG A 468 2.97 7.29 14.02
C ARG A 468 2.17 8.17 13.06
N ASN A 469 2.61 9.40 12.88
CA ASN A 469 1.92 10.37 12.05
C ASN A 469 2.58 10.49 10.67
N ALA A 470 3.66 9.74 10.42
CA ALA A 470 4.25 9.51 9.10
C ALA A 470 4.42 8.00 8.81
N PRO A 471 3.33 7.20 8.83
CA PRO A 471 3.40 5.75 8.63
C PRO A 471 4.04 5.34 7.29
N ASN A 472 3.98 6.21 6.29
CA ASN A 472 4.52 5.97 4.95
C ASN A 472 6.04 6.24 4.83
N GLU A 473 6.66 6.76 5.90
CA GLU A 473 8.09 6.98 5.95
C GLU A 473 8.73 5.96 6.87
N VAL A 474 9.18 4.88 6.25
CA VAL A 474 9.88 3.81 6.94
C VAL A 474 11.33 4.24 7.12
N LEU A 475 11.74 4.50 8.36
CA LEU A 475 13.15 4.63 8.66
C LEU A 475 13.79 3.25 8.56
N MET A 476 14.81 3.10 7.72
CA MET A 476 15.72 1.97 7.72
C MET A 476 17.13 2.43 8.05
N VAL A 477 17.73 1.81 9.03
CA VAL A 477 19.13 1.98 9.41
C VAL A 477 19.82 0.65 9.27
N VAL A 478 20.83 0.60 8.41
CA VAL A 478 21.76 -0.53 8.29
C VAL A 478 23.08 -0.09 8.89
N THR A 479 23.52 -0.80 9.91
CA THR A 479 24.79 -0.53 10.61
C THR A 479 25.60 -1.81 10.75
N THR A 480 26.91 -1.73 10.95
CA THR A 480 27.71 -2.90 11.36
C THR A 480 27.47 -3.24 12.84
N GLU A 481 27.99 -4.40 13.28
CA GLU A 481 28.05 -4.78 14.70
C GLU A 481 28.78 -3.74 15.58
N ASP A 482 29.74 -3.01 15.00
CA ASP A 482 30.48 -1.91 15.65
C ASP A 482 29.74 -0.55 15.58
N PHE A 483 28.48 -0.57 15.13
CA PHE A 483 27.63 0.61 14.98
C PHE A 483 28.12 1.64 13.96
N GLU A 484 28.91 1.22 12.96
CA GLU A 484 29.24 2.05 11.81
C GLU A 484 28.08 2.06 10.81
N PRO A 485 27.46 3.23 10.53
CA PRO A 485 26.30 3.31 9.67
C PRO A 485 26.71 3.05 8.22
N LYS A 486 26.19 1.97 7.63
CA LYS A 486 26.36 1.66 6.20
C LYS A 486 25.33 2.39 5.36
N ALA A 487 24.09 2.48 5.85
CA ALA A 487 23.02 3.21 5.20
C ALA A 487 22.01 3.71 6.23
N ILE A 488 21.53 4.94 6.04
CA ILE A 488 20.27 5.40 6.63
C ILE A 488 19.43 5.85 5.47
N SER A 489 18.46 5.02 5.12
CA SER A 489 17.45 5.33 4.14
C SER A 489 16.16 5.55 4.90
N ASN A 490 15.54 6.71 4.69
CA ASN A 490 14.10 6.73 4.75
C ASN A 490 13.64 6.07 3.46
N LEU A 491 13.05 4.87 3.56
CA LEU A 491 12.18 4.41 2.51
C LEU A 491 10.92 5.25 2.64
N ILE A 492 10.93 6.38 1.94
CA ILE A 492 9.69 7.06 1.64
C ILE A 492 9.08 6.22 0.53
N PHE A 493 8.08 5.42 0.89
CA PHE A 493 7.32 4.71 -0.12
C PHE A 493 6.37 5.71 -0.75
N HIS A 494 6.90 6.26 -1.84
CA HIS A 494 6.28 7.29 -2.66
C HIS A 494 5.04 6.86 -3.39
#